data_AF-A0A836THS7-F1
#
_entry.id   AF-A0A836THS7-F1
#
_cell.length_a   1.000
_cell.length_b   1.000
_cell.length_c   1.000
_cell.angle_alpha   90.00
_cell.angle_beta   90.00
_cell.angle_gamma   90.00
#
_symmetry.space_group_name_H-M   'P 1'
#
loop_
_entity.id
_entity.type
_entity.pdbx_description
1 polymer ?
#
loop_
_entity_poly.entity_id
_entity_poly.type
_entity_poly.pdbx_seq_one_letter_code
_entity_poly.pdbx_strand_id
1 'polypeptide(L)'
;MGPLVLGENGLALHGLLVRHLLLPDDLAGTWETLCFIALEMSPSVPLSLMSQYRPVHKARFPLNREITLEEYESAIAMARELGFENLYLQSMATKVHNLPNFDNTENPFPLDCTQNPDNV
;
A
#
# COMPACT_ATOMS: atom_id res chain seq x y z
N MET A 1 16.39 12.72 10.29
CA MET A 1 14.97 12.38 10.13
C MET A 1 14.50 11.79 11.45
N GLY A 2 13.43 12.33 12.06
CA GLY A 2 12.91 11.88 13.36
C GLY A 2 11.61 11.07 13.24
N PRO A 3 10.97 10.68 14.35
CA PRO A 3 9.70 9.97 14.33
C PRO A 3 8.59 10.79 13.65
N LEU A 4 7.56 10.11 13.10
CA LEU A 4 6.39 10.78 12.51
C LEU A 4 5.61 11.53 13.60
N VAL A 5 5.52 12.85 13.43
CA VAL A 5 4.72 13.74 14.27
C VAL A 5 3.59 14.30 13.44
N LEU A 6 2.37 14.09 13.92
CA LEU A 6 1.15 14.61 13.34
C LEU A 6 0.73 15.88 14.09
N GLY A 7 0.25 16.87 13.35
CA GLY A 7 -0.39 18.06 13.92
C GLY A 7 -1.82 17.76 14.38
N GLU A 8 -2.47 18.76 14.98
CA GLU A 8 -3.82 18.62 15.56
C GLU A 8 -4.91 18.24 14.53
N ASN A 9 -4.66 18.50 13.25
CA ASN A 9 -5.54 18.14 12.12
C ASN A 9 -5.18 16.78 11.48
N GLY A 10 -4.24 16.03 12.04
CA GLY A 10 -3.77 14.76 11.48
C GLY A 10 -2.80 14.89 10.31
N LEU A 11 -2.38 16.10 9.94
CA LEU A 11 -1.34 16.30 8.92
C LEU A 11 0.05 16.03 9.48
N ALA A 12 0.88 15.34 8.71
CA ALA A 12 2.28 15.12 9.08
C ALA A 12 3.05 16.44 9.08
N LEU A 13 3.60 16.81 10.24
CA LEU A 13 4.43 18.01 10.40
C LEU A 13 5.91 17.69 10.13
N HIS A 14 6.35 16.50 10.52
CA HIS A 14 7.72 16.01 10.33
C HIS A 14 7.80 14.50 10.57
N GLY A 15 8.81 13.85 9.99
CA GLY A 15 9.13 12.45 10.22
C GLY A 15 8.99 11.59 8.98
N LEU A 16 8.84 10.27 9.19
CA LEU A 16 8.90 9.27 8.13
C LEU A 16 7.76 8.25 8.26
N LEU A 17 7.12 7.95 7.14
CA LEU A 17 6.17 6.85 6.99
C LEU A 17 6.67 5.98 5.83
N VAL A 18 6.98 4.72 6.12
CA VAL A 18 7.35 3.75 5.08
C VAL A 18 6.09 3.10 4.54
N ARG A 19 5.92 3.09 3.22
CA ARG A 19 4.81 2.42 2.55
C ARG A 19 5.35 1.23 1.78
N HIS A 20 4.95 0.03 2.17
CA HIS A 20 5.35 -1.21 1.52
C HIS A 20 4.16 -1.79 0.76
N LEU A 21 4.28 -1.87 -0.56
CA LEU A 21 3.26 -2.45 -1.43
C LEU A 21 3.52 -3.94 -1.57
N LEU A 22 2.56 -4.76 -1.13
CA LEU A 22 2.64 -6.20 -1.32
C LEU A 22 2.35 -6.56 -2.77
N LEU A 23 3.08 -7.57 -3.26
CA LEU A 23 2.92 -8.14 -4.59
C LEU A 23 2.62 -9.63 -4.49
N PRO A 24 1.91 -10.21 -5.48
CA PRO A 24 1.68 -11.64 -5.57
C PRO A 24 2.97 -12.44 -5.50
N ASP A 25 2.90 -13.66 -4.94
CA ASP A 25 4.01 -14.62 -4.87
C ASP A 25 5.27 -14.04 -4.18
N ASP A 26 5.06 -13.12 -3.23
CA ASP A 26 6.09 -12.36 -2.52
C ASP A 26 7.15 -11.70 -3.43
N LEU A 27 6.74 -11.30 -4.63
CA LEU A 27 7.65 -10.62 -5.57
C LEU A 27 8.20 -9.28 -5.05
N ALA A 28 7.59 -8.73 -4.00
CA ALA A 28 8.06 -7.53 -3.34
C ALA A 28 9.24 -7.78 -2.38
N GLY A 29 9.60 -9.05 -2.09
CA GLY A 29 10.59 -9.39 -1.06
C GLY A 29 10.18 -8.82 0.29
N THR A 30 8.96 -9.15 0.72
CA THR A 30 8.34 -8.51 1.89
C THR A 30 9.13 -8.80 3.13
N TRP A 31 9.55 -10.04 3.33
CA TRP A 31 10.32 -10.41 4.51
C TRP A 31 11.64 -9.64 4.59
N GLU A 32 12.44 -9.64 3.52
CA GLU A 32 13.74 -8.98 3.47
C GLU A 32 13.61 -7.47 3.65
N THR A 33 12.58 -6.87 3.05
CA THR A 33 12.29 -5.44 3.19
C THR A 33 11.93 -5.09 4.63
N LEU A 34 11.07 -5.89 5.26
CA LEU A 34 10.69 -5.67 6.66
C LEU A 34 11.88 -5.87 7.60
N CYS A 35 12.72 -6.89 7.37
CA CYS A 35 13.95 -7.09 8.12
C CYS A 35 14.90 -5.89 7.98
N PHE A 36 15.10 -5.38 6.76
CA PHE A 36 15.93 -4.20 6.53
C PHE A 36 15.41 -2.98 7.32
N ILE A 37 14.11 -2.71 7.27
CA ILE A 37 13.52 -1.57 8.00
C ILE A 37 13.67 -1.77 9.52
N ALA A 38 13.40 -2.97 10.03
CA ALA A 38 13.48 -3.25 11.46
C ALA A 38 14.91 -3.15 12.00
N LEU A 39 15.89 -3.69 11.26
CA LEU A 39 17.29 -3.78 11.70
C LEU A 39 18.10 -2.52 11.44
N GLU A 40 17.94 -1.91 10.26
CA GLU A 40 18.77 -0.76 9.84
C GLU A 40 18.16 0.59 10.23
N MET A 41 16.84 0.64 10.46
CA MET A 41 16.16 1.90 10.81
C MET A 41 15.64 1.88 12.25
N SER A 42 14.61 1.09 12.54
CA SER A 42 14.03 0.82 13.87
C SER A 42 12.62 0.23 13.69
N PRO A 43 12.18 -0.72 14.54
CA PRO A 43 10.79 -1.19 14.56
C PRO A 43 9.77 -0.11 14.97
N SER A 44 10.22 1.00 15.56
CA SER A 44 9.35 2.13 15.89
C SER A 44 8.94 2.99 14.68
N VAL A 45 9.59 2.79 13.52
CA VAL A 45 9.24 3.49 12.28
C VAL A 45 7.83 3.11 11.85
N PRO A 46 6.93 4.10 11.62
CA PRO A 46 5.62 3.86 11.04
C PRO A 46 5.70 3.12 9.71
N LEU A 47 5.00 2.00 9.64
CA LEU A 47 4.93 1.14 8.47
C LEU A 47 3.49 1.01 7.98
N SER A 48 3.26 1.32 6.72
CA SER A 48 2.00 1.09 6.03
C SER A 48 2.13 -0.10 5.09
N LEU A 49 1.39 -1.18 5.38
CA LEU A 49 1.27 -2.33 4.51
C LEU A 49 0.11 -2.10 3.54
N MET A 50 0.42 -1.99 2.25
CA MET A 50 -0.55 -1.71 1.21
C MET A 50 -0.93 -2.98 0.47
N SER A 51 -2.23 -3.25 0.42
CA SER A 51 -2.82 -4.40 -0.25
C SER A 51 -3.37 -4.07 -1.66
N GLN A 52 -3.06 -2.88 -2.17
CA GLN A 52 -3.76 -2.25 -3.30
C GLN A 52 -3.13 -2.57 -4.66
N TYR A 53 -2.38 -3.67 -4.77
CA TYR A 53 -1.85 -4.12 -6.05
C TYR A 53 -2.99 -4.60 -6.96
N ARG A 54 -3.04 -4.09 -8.19
CA ARG A 54 -3.99 -4.52 -9.22
C ARG A 54 -3.22 -4.81 -10.51
N PRO A 55 -3.38 -6.00 -11.11
CA PRO A 55 -2.87 -6.27 -12.44
C PRO A 55 -3.61 -5.38 -13.45
N VAL A 56 -2.87 -4.65 -14.28
CA VAL A 56 -3.44 -3.76 -15.30
C VAL A 56 -2.88 -4.07 -16.68
N HIS A 57 -3.72 -3.90 -17.70
CA HIS A 57 -3.35 -4.03 -19.12
C HIS A 57 -2.63 -5.37 -19.41
N LYS A 58 -1.34 -5.31 -19.78
CA LYS A 58 -0.51 -6.46 -20.17
C LYS A 58 0.27 -7.09 -19.00
N ALA A 59 -0.23 -6.97 -17.77
CA ALA A 59 0.38 -7.64 -16.62
C ALA A 59 0.48 -9.15 -16.90
N ARG A 60 1.69 -9.71 -16.75
CA ARG A 60 1.99 -11.12 -17.02
C ARG A 60 2.28 -11.85 -15.72
N PHE A 61 2.14 -13.17 -15.74
CA PHE A 61 2.52 -14.01 -14.61
C PHE A 61 3.96 -13.70 -14.15
N PRO A 62 4.20 -13.55 -12.83
CA PRO A 62 3.27 -13.80 -11.72
C PRO A 62 2.44 -12.58 -11.28
N LEU A 63 2.65 -11.42 -11.91
CA LEU A 63 2.00 -10.14 -11.63
C LEU A 63 0.59 -10.00 -12.24
N ASN A 64 0.03 -11.04 -12.84
CA ASN A 64 -1.28 -11.01 -13.51
C ASN A 64 -2.46 -11.26 -12.58
N ARG A 65 -2.25 -11.28 -11.27
CA ARG A 65 -3.28 -11.47 -10.25
C ARG A 65 -3.13 -10.46 -9.14
N GLU A 66 -4.15 -10.36 -8.30
CA GLU A 66 -4.10 -9.60 -7.06
C GLU A 66 -3.47 -10.44 -5.95
N ILE A 67 -3.08 -9.78 -4.86
CA ILE A 67 -2.66 -10.49 -3.67
C ILE A 67 -3.88 -11.17 -3.02
N THR A 68 -3.64 -12.32 -2.39
CA THR A 68 -4.67 -13.01 -1.61
C THR A 68 -4.72 -12.46 -0.18
N LEU A 69 -5.80 -12.80 0.53
CA LEU A 69 -5.93 -12.46 1.94
C LEU A 69 -4.81 -13.13 2.77
N GLU A 70 -4.46 -14.37 2.43
CA GLU A 70 -3.40 -15.12 3.11
C GLU A 70 -2.03 -14.46 2.94
N GLU A 71 -1.71 -13.93 1.76
CA GLU A 71 -0.47 -13.19 1.50
C GLU A 71 -0.42 -11.90 2.34
N TYR A 72 -1.55 -11.20 2.45
CA TYR A 72 -1.67 -9.99 3.26
C TYR A 72 -1.55 -10.27 4.76
N GLU A 73 -2.26 -11.27 5.27
CA GLU A 73 -2.17 -11.69 6.67
C GLU A 73 -0.76 -12.19 7.02
N SER A 74 -0.09 -12.88 6.10
CA SER A 74 1.31 -13.31 6.28
C SER A 74 2.24 -12.10 6.43
N ALA A 75 2.07 -11.06 5.62
CA ALA A 75 2.84 -9.82 5.76
C ALA A 75 2.61 -9.10 7.09
N ILE A 76 1.36 -9.10 7.58
CA ILE A 76 1.03 -8.54 8.89
C ILE A 76 1.70 -9.35 10.00
N ALA A 77 1.66 -10.68 9.92
CA ALA A 77 2.31 -11.56 10.89
C ALA A 77 3.83 -11.33 10.92
N MET A 78 4.49 -11.24 9.76
CA MET A 78 5.92 -10.94 9.65
C MET A 78 6.28 -9.59 10.30
N ALA A 79 5.50 -8.53 10.04
CA ALA A 79 5.73 -7.23 10.66
C ALA A 79 5.55 -7.28 12.19
N ARG A 80 4.58 -8.03 12.70
CA ARG A 80 4.40 -8.22 14.15
C ARG A 80 5.54 -9.00 14.78
N GLU A 81 6.03 -10.04 14.12
CA GLU A 81 7.16 -10.84 14.59
C GLU A 81 8.45 -10.01 14.69
N LEU A 82 8.68 -9.10 13.74
CA LEU A 82 9.82 -8.17 13.74
C LEU A 82 9.66 -7.01 14.74
N GLY A 83 8.54 -6.95 15.47
CA GLY A 83 8.32 -5.99 16.55
C GLY A 83 7.89 -4.60 16.09
N PHE A 84 7.31 -4.46 14.88
CA PHE A 84 6.82 -3.16 14.43
C PHE A 84 5.70 -2.64 15.34
N GLU A 85 5.89 -1.44 15.90
CA GLU A 85 4.97 -0.84 16.87
C GLU A 85 3.81 -0.10 16.20
N ASN A 86 4.08 0.51 15.03
CA ASN A 86 3.19 1.44 14.37
C ASN A 86 2.79 0.94 12.97
N LEU A 87 1.71 0.15 12.89
CA LEU A 87 1.22 -0.44 11.64
C LEU A 87 -0.04 0.25 11.10
N TYR A 88 0.03 0.72 9.85
CA TYR A 88 -1.09 1.28 9.10
C TYR A 88 -1.60 0.25 8.08
N LEU A 89 -2.65 -0.47 8.47
CA LEU A 89 -3.26 -1.54 7.68
C LEU A 89 -4.43 -1.00 6.85
N GLN A 90 -4.60 -1.51 5.63
CA GLN A 90 -5.69 -1.16 4.73
C GLN A 90 -6.64 -2.34 4.49
N SER A 91 -7.90 -2.05 4.19
CA SER A 91 -8.86 -3.08 3.79
C SER A 91 -8.65 -3.48 2.33
N MET A 92 -8.67 -4.80 2.08
CA MET A 92 -8.55 -5.37 0.74
C MET A 92 -9.73 -4.98 -0.19
N ALA A 93 -10.85 -4.52 0.36
CA ALA A 93 -12.08 -4.20 -0.38
C ALA A 93 -12.10 -2.81 -1.06
N THR A 94 -10.94 -2.26 -1.44
CA THR A 94 -10.90 -0.91 -2.04
C THR A 94 -11.33 -0.94 -3.51
N LYS A 95 -12.44 -0.25 -3.83
CA LYS A 95 -12.80 0.09 -5.23
C LYS A 95 -11.80 1.11 -5.77
N VAL A 96 -11.23 0.85 -6.94
CA VAL A 96 -10.29 1.77 -7.57
C VAL A 96 -11.05 2.72 -8.49
N HIS A 97 -11.08 3.99 -8.13
CA HIS A 97 -11.82 5.02 -8.85
C HIS A 97 -10.99 5.76 -9.91
N ASN A 98 -9.67 5.48 -9.99
CA ASN A 98 -8.72 6.23 -10.82
C ASN A 98 -7.94 5.34 -11.81
N LEU A 99 -8.47 4.19 -12.21
CA LEU A 99 -7.85 3.37 -13.25
C LEU A 99 -8.14 3.96 -14.62
N PRO A 100 -7.12 4.17 -15.47
CA PRO A 100 -7.37 4.54 -16.85
C PRO A 100 -8.01 3.37 -17.59
N ASN A 101 -8.88 3.70 -18.54
CA ASN A 101 -9.27 2.78 -19.59
C ASN A 101 -8.11 2.66 -20.59
N PHE A 102 -7.34 1.58 -20.46
CA PHE A 102 -6.15 1.33 -21.29
C PHE A 102 -6.48 1.03 -22.76
N ASP A 103 -7.75 0.76 -23.11
CA ASP A 103 -8.20 0.55 -24.48
C ASP A 103 -8.72 1.84 -25.15
N ASN A 104 -9.04 2.86 -24.36
CA ASN A 104 -9.51 4.15 -24.86
C ASN A 104 -8.35 5.16 -24.95
N THR A 105 -7.78 5.28 -26.14
CA THR A 105 -6.68 6.22 -26.39
C THR A 105 -7.09 7.68 -26.48
N GLU A 106 -8.37 7.98 -26.77
CA GLU A 106 -8.87 9.35 -26.87
C GLU A 106 -9.27 9.93 -25.51
N ASN A 107 -9.83 9.11 -24.62
CA ASN A 107 -10.19 9.52 -23.26
C ASN A 107 -9.91 8.39 -22.24
N PRO A 108 -8.63 8.19 -21.86
CA PRO A 108 -8.24 7.13 -20.95
C PRO A 108 -8.69 7.38 -19.50
N PHE A 109 -8.98 8.62 -19.10
CA PHE A 109 -9.44 8.95 -17.74
C PHE A 109 -10.83 9.60 -17.79
N PRO A 110 -11.91 8.84 -18.05
CA PRO A 110 -13.24 9.39 -18.01
C PRO A 110 -13.55 9.84 -16.58
N LEU A 111 -13.75 11.15 -16.40
CA LEU A 111 -14.22 11.71 -15.14
C LEU A 111 -15.68 11.28 -14.93
N ASP A 112 -15.90 10.18 -14.20
CA ASP A 112 -17.24 9.82 -13.75
C ASP A 112 -17.61 10.70 -12.55
N CYS A 113 -18.14 11.89 -12.85
CA CYS A 113 -18.54 12.87 -11.84
C CYS A 113 -19.65 12.36 -10.90
N THR A 114 -20.21 11.17 -11.13
CA THR A 114 -21.31 10.62 -10.31
C THR A 114 -20.85 9.94 -9.02
N GLN A 115 -19.55 9.75 -8.80
CA GLN A 115 -19.02 8.96 -7.68
C GLN A 115 -18.27 9.76 -6.59
N ASN A 116 -18.22 11.10 -6.69
CA ASN A 116 -17.63 11.96 -5.66
C ASN A 116 -18.66 12.98 -5.15
N PRO A 117 -19.53 12.60 -4.19
CA PRO A 117 -20.58 13.48 -3.69
C PRO A 117 -20.07 14.65 -2.83
N ASP A 118 -18.78 14.69 -2.47
CA ASP A 118 -18.27 15.61 -1.43
C ASP A 118 -17.37 16.76 -1.96
N ASN A 119 -17.46 17.09 -3.25
CA ASN A 119 -16.76 18.26 -3.83
C ASN A 119 -17.73 19.34 -4.36
N VAL A 120 -18.73 19.73 -3.56
CA VAL A 120 -19.49 20.98 -3.72
C VAL A 120 -19.48 21.78 -2.43
#